data_AF-A0A250FSR3-F1
#
_entry.id   AF-A0A250FSR3-F1
#
_cell.length_a   1.000
_cell.length_b   1.000
_cell.length_c   1.000
_cell.angle_alpha   90.00
_cell.angle_beta   90.00
_cell.angle_gamma   90.00
#
_symmetry.space_group_name_H-M   'P 1'
#
loop_
_entity.id
_entity.type
_entity.pdbx_description
1 polymer ?
#
loop_
_entity_poly.entity_id
_entity_poly.type
_entity_poly.pdbx_seq_one_letter_code
_entity_poly.pdbx_strand_id
1 'polypeptide(L)'
;MQIKIYTLLSGDFKASHFIRIGENHNISLYVGKDEMGRYAFDFRGQFKAARTKSSEVISVTHINSGDENFMRFSLENPALLEYFCTFCEDLITSTQVISDDETAYQTLRARYFSWKQLFKPNHGNLTEIEVMGLIGELLFLRNEMIPAKGLDAALESWIGPEKTHKDFSYDNDWYEVKTINFGKESVHISSIEQLDGRIEGYLIVYSMERMSPSFNGIKLNALVNELIAMIKPSHHKETFLAKLSLYGFDFSPENDNFVYDLKSVSSYRVDNADFPRVTRDLLPDPIIKVQYDIILSEIEKFKVS
;
A
#
# COMPACT_ATOMS: atom_id res chain seq x y z
N MET A 1 22.46 24.00 -1.12
CA MET A 1 22.08 23.29 -2.36
C MET A 1 20.60 23.49 -2.64
N GLN A 2 19.75 23.42 -1.60
CA GLN A 2 18.32 23.78 -1.56
C GLN A 2 17.94 25.09 -2.21
N ILE A 3 18.66 26.15 -1.85
CA ILE A 3 18.47 27.48 -2.41
C ILE A 3 18.61 27.46 -3.95
N LYS A 4 19.46 26.59 -4.53
CA LYS A 4 19.65 26.50 -5.99
C LYS A 4 18.47 25.82 -6.69
N ILE A 5 17.93 24.71 -6.16
CA ILE A 5 16.78 24.03 -6.79
C ILE A 5 15.53 24.88 -6.69
N TYR A 6 15.30 25.51 -5.52
CA TYR A 6 14.18 26.42 -5.34
C TYR A 6 14.26 27.60 -6.31
N THR A 7 15.43 28.25 -6.46
CA THR A 7 15.61 29.34 -7.42
C THR A 7 15.43 28.89 -8.87
N LEU A 8 15.85 27.67 -9.22
CA LEU A 8 15.57 27.09 -10.53
C LEU A 8 14.06 26.93 -10.70
N LEU A 9 13.38 26.14 -9.88
CA LEU A 9 11.96 25.86 -10.04
C LEU A 9 11.06 27.11 -9.93
N SER A 10 11.39 28.07 -9.08
CA SER A 10 10.62 29.32 -8.91
C SER A 10 10.84 30.36 -10.02
N GLY A 11 11.78 30.12 -10.95
CA GLY A 11 11.96 30.94 -12.15
C GLY A 11 10.86 30.74 -13.21
N ASP A 12 10.91 31.54 -14.27
CA ASP A 12 9.96 31.45 -15.40
C ASP A 12 10.22 30.21 -16.27
N PHE A 13 9.74 29.05 -15.82
CA PHE A 13 9.71 27.82 -16.60
C PHE A 13 8.43 27.75 -17.43
N LYS A 14 8.58 27.52 -18.74
CA LYS A 14 7.47 27.08 -19.59
C LYS A 14 7.12 25.63 -19.27
N ALA A 15 5.86 25.25 -19.47
CA ALA A 15 5.45 23.85 -19.37
C ALA A 15 6.29 22.97 -20.32
N SER A 16 6.52 21.71 -19.93
CA SER A 16 7.39 20.75 -20.63
C SER A 16 8.87 21.14 -20.73
N HIS A 17 9.35 22.08 -19.92
CA HIS A 17 10.75 22.47 -19.89
C HIS A 17 11.46 21.89 -18.67
N PHE A 18 12.61 21.24 -18.88
CA PHE A 18 13.42 20.57 -17.87
C PHE A 18 14.90 20.94 -18.01
N ILE A 19 15.57 21.13 -16.87
CA ILE A 19 16.99 21.44 -16.77
C ILE A 19 17.70 20.32 -16.01
N ARG A 20 18.84 19.88 -16.54
CA ARG A 20 19.67 18.83 -15.93
C ARG A 20 20.28 19.33 -14.62
N ILE A 21 20.30 18.47 -13.61
CA ILE A 21 20.84 18.76 -12.27
C ILE A 21 21.70 17.61 -11.76
N GLY A 22 22.41 17.87 -10.66
CA GLY A 22 23.33 16.91 -10.04
C GLY A 22 24.70 16.89 -10.73
N GLU A 23 25.72 16.58 -9.95
CA GLU A 23 27.12 16.46 -10.43
C GLU A 23 27.42 15.05 -10.96
N ASN A 24 26.55 14.06 -10.68
CA ASN A 24 26.70 12.72 -11.21
C ASN A 24 26.38 12.72 -12.71
N HIS A 25 27.38 12.40 -13.55
CA HIS A 25 27.26 12.34 -15.00
C HIS A 25 26.88 10.95 -15.54
N ASN A 26 26.85 9.92 -14.69
CA ASN A 26 26.47 8.56 -15.08
C ASN A 26 24.96 8.35 -15.15
N ILE A 27 24.18 9.22 -14.51
CA ILE A 27 22.72 9.19 -14.50
C ILE A 27 22.16 10.54 -14.95
N SER A 28 20.93 10.55 -15.45
CA SER A 28 20.31 11.76 -16.01
C SER A 28 19.13 12.22 -15.16
N LEU A 29 19.38 13.20 -14.30
CA LEU A 29 18.39 13.82 -13.41
C LEU A 29 18.05 15.23 -13.89
N TYR A 30 16.76 15.59 -13.82
CA TYR A 30 16.27 16.89 -14.25
C TYR A 30 15.20 17.44 -13.30
N VAL A 31 15.08 18.76 -13.24
CA VAL A 31 13.92 19.45 -12.64
C VAL A 31 13.32 20.42 -13.64
N GLY A 32 12.02 20.68 -13.53
CA GLY A 32 11.32 21.53 -14.47
C GLY A 32 9.84 21.66 -14.19
N LYS A 33 9.07 21.89 -15.26
CA LYS A 33 7.61 21.81 -15.24
C LYS A 33 7.13 20.74 -16.21
N ASP A 34 6.19 19.92 -15.76
CA ASP A 34 5.54 18.92 -16.61
C ASP A 34 4.60 19.58 -17.65
N GLU A 35 3.91 18.75 -18.43
CA GLU A 35 3.00 19.19 -19.50
C GLU A 35 1.81 19.99 -18.96
N MET A 36 1.45 19.78 -17.69
CA MET A 36 0.39 20.49 -16.98
C MET A 36 0.91 21.75 -16.25
N GLY A 37 2.21 22.03 -16.35
CA GLY A 37 2.84 23.17 -15.69
C GLY A 37 3.14 22.95 -14.20
N ARG A 38 3.05 21.71 -13.70
CA ARG A 38 3.38 21.36 -12.30
C ARG A 38 4.90 21.23 -12.15
N TYR A 39 5.44 21.64 -11.00
CA TYR A 39 6.86 21.43 -10.69
C TYR A 39 7.17 19.94 -10.68
N ALA A 40 8.24 19.54 -11.36
CA ALA A 40 8.54 18.14 -11.60
C ALA A 40 10.04 17.82 -11.48
N PHE A 41 10.32 16.57 -11.11
CA PHE A 41 11.64 15.96 -11.12
C PHE A 41 11.60 14.72 -12.03
N ASP A 42 12.55 14.61 -12.96
CA ASP A 42 12.68 13.47 -13.87
C ASP A 42 13.99 12.72 -13.61
N PHE A 43 13.89 11.40 -13.53
CA PHE A 43 14.99 10.51 -13.85
C PHE A 43 14.75 9.89 -15.23
N ARG A 44 15.77 9.92 -16.10
CA ARG A 44 15.72 9.40 -17.47
C ARG A 44 16.87 8.40 -17.65
N GLY A 45 16.56 7.20 -18.11
CA GLY A 45 17.55 6.14 -18.29
C GLY A 45 16.97 4.81 -18.74
N GLN A 46 17.81 3.78 -18.69
CA GLN A 46 17.52 2.39 -19.06
C GLN A 46 17.22 1.55 -17.81
N PHE A 47 15.94 1.39 -17.48
CA PHE A 47 15.52 0.59 -16.32
C PHE A 47 14.20 -0.12 -16.56
N LYS A 48 13.92 -1.19 -15.80
CA LYS A 48 12.66 -1.91 -15.86
C LYS A 48 11.63 -1.24 -14.94
N ALA A 49 10.73 -0.45 -15.54
CA ALA A 49 9.67 0.22 -14.80
C ALA A 49 8.79 -0.76 -14.02
N ALA A 50 8.66 -0.52 -12.72
CA ALA A 50 7.72 -1.17 -11.83
C ALA A 50 6.58 -0.21 -11.47
N ARG A 51 5.38 -0.75 -11.23
CA ARG A 51 4.24 0.06 -10.79
C ARG A 51 4.63 0.77 -9.49
N THR A 52 4.59 2.10 -9.50
CA THR A 52 4.86 2.93 -8.33
C THR A 52 3.65 3.83 -8.10
N LYS A 53 3.05 3.74 -6.91
CA LYS A 53 1.81 4.47 -6.59
C LYS A 53 2.12 5.91 -6.19
N SER A 54 1.42 6.87 -6.80
CA SER A 54 1.37 8.28 -6.40
C SER A 54 0.95 8.49 -4.93
N SER A 55 1.20 9.68 -4.40
CA SER A 55 0.63 10.20 -3.14
C SER A 55 -0.30 11.39 -3.45
N GLU A 56 -0.92 11.97 -2.42
CA GLU A 56 -1.72 13.21 -2.57
C GLU A 56 -0.83 14.43 -2.85
N VAL A 57 0.46 14.35 -2.53
CA VAL A 57 1.42 15.46 -2.69
C VAL A 57 2.21 15.32 -3.99
N ILE A 58 2.59 14.10 -4.37
CA ILE A 58 3.44 13.83 -5.53
C ILE A 58 2.81 12.74 -6.40
N SER A 59 2.52 13.04 -7.66
CA SER A 59 2.23 12.02 -8.66
C SER A 59 3.50 11.39 -9.22
N VAL A 60 3.46 10.06 -9.38
CA VAL A 60 4.54 9.31 -10.03
C VAL A 60 4.05 8.78 -11.36
N THR A 61 4.70 9.16 -12.44
CA THR A 61 4.41 8.64 -13.78
C THR A 61 5.65 7.98 -14.37
N HIS A 62 5.40 6.89 -15.09
CA HIS A 62 6.42 6.24 -15.91
C HIS A 62 6.08 6.49 -17.37
N ILE A 63 7.01 7.09 -18.10
CA ILE A 63 6.84 7.38 -19.53
C ILE A 63 7.90 6.58 -20.28
N ASN A 64 7.45 5.78 -21.25
CA ASN A 64 8.36 5.12 -22.19
C ASN A 64 8.45 6.00 -23.44
N SER A 65 9.66 6.38 -23.83
CA SER A 65 9.91 7.20 -25.02
C SER A 65 10.98 6.55 -25.90
N GLY A 66 10.60 5.45 -26.55
CA GLY A 66 11.51 4.70 -27.42
C GLY A 66 12.53 3.95 -26.58
N ASP A 67 13.81 4.32 -26.71
CA ASP A 67 14.88 3.65 -26.00
C ASP A 67 14.93 4.04 -24.52
N GLU A 68 14.47 5.21 -24.11
CA GLU A 68 14.58 5.66 -22.70
C GLU A 68 13.28 5.51 -21.91
N ASN A 69 13.40 5.17 -20.63
CA ASN A 69 12.35 5.21 -19.64
C ASN A 69 12.51 6.43 -18.72
N PHE A 70 11.38 6.99 -18.31
CA PHE A 70 11.30 8.20 -17.51
C PHE A 70 10.53 7.86 -16.25
N MET A 71 11.10 8.16 -15.08
CA MET A 71 10.38 8.18 -13.81
C MET A 71 10.22 9.64 -13.41
N ARG A 72 8.99 10.13 -13.44
CA ARG A 72 8.64 11.51 -13.13
C ARG A 72 7.92 11.61 -11.81
N PHE A 73 8.34 12.57 -10.98
CA PHE A 73 7.68 13.01 -9.76
C PHE A 73 7.13 14.41 -9.99
N SER A 74 5.80 14.58 -10.04
CA SER A 74 5.15 15.90 -10.22
C SER A 74 4.45 16.33 -8.94
N LEU A 75 4.70 17.57 -8.49
CA LEU A 75 4.08 18.17 -7.31
C LEU A 75 2.62 18.57 -7.59
N GLU A 76 1.68 17.99 -6.84
CA GLU A 76 0.25 18.27 -7.00
C GLU A 76 -0.17 19.61 -6.39
N ASN A 77 0.42 19.99 -5.26
CA ASN A 77 0.12 21.23 -4.56
C ASN A 77 1.31 22.20 -4.59
N PRO A 78 1.27 23.26 -5.43
CA PRO A 78 2.35 24.25 -5.53
C PRO A 78 2.73 24.93 -4.21
N ALA A 79 1.83 24.99 -3.23
CA ALA A 79 2.12 25.56 -1.91
C ALA A 79 3.21 24.79 -1.15
N LEU A 80 3.46 23.53 -1.53
CA LEU A 80 4.47 22.66 -0.90
C LEU A 80 5.82 22.66 -1.65
N LEU A 81 6.06 23.66 -2.52
CA LEU A 81 7.27 23.73 -3.36
C LEU A 81 8.58 23.63 -2.55
N GLU A 82 8.66 24.28 -1.39
CA GLU A 82 9.87 24.26 -0.57
C GLU A 82 10.18 22.84 -0.07
N TYR A 83 9.17 22.10 0.39
CA TYR A 83 9.30 20.69 0.80
C TYR A 83 9.65 19.79 -0.38
N PHE A 84 9.07 20.06 -1.55
CA PHE A 84 9.39 19.34 -2.78
C PHE A 84 10.86 19.56 -3.21
N CYS A 85 11.41 20.76 -3.01
CA CYS A 85 12.83 21.03 -3.26
C CYS A 85 13.73 20.19 -2.34
N THR A 86 13.38 20.06 -1.06
CA THR A 86 14.08 19.19 -0.11
C THR A 86 14.06 17.73 -0.56
N PHE A 87 12.91 17.26 -1.03
CA PHE A 87 12.78 15.93 -1.62
C PHE A 87 13.68 15.75 -2.85
N CYS A 88 13.70 16.71 -3.77
CA CYS A 88 14.56 16.67 -4.95
C CYS A 88 16.06 16.61 -4.60
N GLU A 89 16.51 17.36 -3.59
CA GLU A 89 17.90 17.30 -3.13
C GLU A 89 18.27 15.95 -2.54
N ASP A 90 17.35 15.37 -1.78
CA ASP A 90 17.56 14.06 -1.20
C ASP A 90 17.70 12.98 -2.29
N LEU A 91 16.87 13.05 -3.35
CA LEU A 91 17.01 12.19 -4.52
C LEU A 91 18.38 12.35 -5.19
N ILE A 92 18.85 13.59 -5.40
CA ILE A 92 20.17 13.86 -5.99
C ILE A 92 21.30 13.31 -5.11
N THR A 93 21.22 13.56 -3.80
CA THR A 93 22.25 13.14 -2.85
C THR A 93 22.33 11.62 -2.75
N SER A 94 21.17 10.95 -2.70
CA SER A 94 21.09 9.49 -2.62
C SER A 94 21.66 8.75 -3.83
N THR A 95 21.78 9.45 -4.97
CA THR A 95 22.25 8.88 -6.24
C THR A 95 23.63 9.39 -6.65
N GLN A 96 24.33 10.14 -5.81
CA GLN A 96 25.57 10.85 -6.16
C GLN A 96 26.72 9.93 -6.63
N VAL A 97 26.80 8.70 -6.11
CA VAL A 97 27.87 7.72 -6.41
C VAL A 97 27.41 6.53 -7.26
N ILE A 98 26.16 6.54 -7.73
CA ILE A 98 25.59 5.44 -8.52
C ILE A 98 26.02 5.57 -9.99
N SER A 99 26.36 4.46 -10.63
CA SER A 99 26.86 4.45 -12.01
C SER A 99 25.97 3.72 -13.02
N ASP A 100 24.86 3.11 -12.59
CA ASP A 100 23.93 2.39 -13.46
C ASP A 100 22.47 2.81 -13.21
N ASP A 101 21.68 2.78 -14.29
CA ASP A 101 20.32 3.29 -14.31
C ASP A 101 19.33 2.43 -13.50
N GLU A 102 19.52 1.10 -13.47
CA GLU A 102 18.63 0.21 -12.73
C GLU A 102 18.81 0.41 -11.21
N THR A 103 20.05 0.51 -10.71
CA THR A 103 20.31 0.81 -9.31
C THR A 103 19.80 2.21 -8.95
N ALA A 104 20.02 3.20 -9.81
CA ALA A 104 19.48 4.56 -9.60
C ALA A 104 17.96 4.55 -9.52
N TYR A 105 17.28 3.82 -10.41
CA TYR A 105 15.84 3.63 -10.37
C TYR A 105 15.36 3.05 -9.04
N GLN A 106 15.95 1.95 -8.58
CA GLN A 106 15.56 1.33 -7.31
C GLN A 106 15.83 2.25 -6.12
N THR A 107 16.95 2.97 -6.11
CA THR A 107 17.28 3.95 -5.05
C THR A 107 16.27 5.10 -5.02
N LEU A 108 15.97 5.73 -6.15
CA LEU A 108 15.00 6.83 -6.24
C LEU A 108 13.61 6.38 -5.81
N ARG A 109 13.20 5.19 -6.24
CA ARG A 109 11.93 4.58 -5.86
C ARG A 109 11.86 4.31 -4.35
N ALA A 110 12.92 3.77 -3.75
CA ALA A 110 13.02 3.58 -2.30
C ALA A 110 12.95 4.91 -1.52
N ARG A 111 13.69 5.95 -1.96
CA ARG A 111 13.63 7.29 -1.33
C ARG A 111 12.24 7.90 -1.44
N TYR A 112 11.61 7.80 -2.61
CA TYR A 112 10.23 8.23 -2.77
C TYR A 112 9.29 7.51 -1.81
N PHE A 113 9.43 6.20 -1.61
CA PHE A 113 8.62 5.49 -0.61
C PHE A 113 8.86 5.97 0.81
N SER A 114 10.11 6.26 1.20
CA SER A 114 10.41 6.86 2.52
C SER A 114 9.76 8.25 2.67
N TRP A 115 9.86 9.11 1.66
CA TRP A 115 9.23 10.43 1.69
C TRP A 115 7.71 10.38 1.62
N LYS A 116 7.16 9.42 0.89
CA LYS A 116 5.71 9.17 0.84
C LYS A 116 5.15 8.89 2.23
N GLN A 117 5.91 8.27 3.13
CA GLN A 117 5.51 8.08 4.53
C GLN A 117 5.42 9.43 5.28
N LEU A 118 6.30 10.39 4.98
CA LEU A 118 6.30 11.73 5.57
C LEU A 118 5.24 12.67 4.96
N PHE A 119 4.87 12.47 3.69
CA PHE A 119 3.85 13.28 3.00
C PHE A 119 2.42 12.88 3.33
N LYS A 120 2.23 11.75 4.00
CA LYS A 120 0.92 11.48 4.56
C LYS A 120 0.63 12.61 5.56
N PRO A 121 -0.60 13.17 5.54
CA PRO A 121 -1.10 13.84 6.73
C PRO A 121 -0.79 12.91 7.92
N ASN A 122 -0.51 13.46 9.10
CA ASN A 122 -0.81 12.73 10.32
C ASN A 122 -2.30 12.41 10.26
N HIS A 123 -2.68 11.33 9.58
CA HIS A 123 -3.83 10.57 9.99
C HIS A 123 -3.52 10.32 11.46
N GLY A 124 -4.36 10.83 12.34
CA GLY A 124 -4.26 10.46 13.74
C GLY A 124 -4.20 8.94 13.85
N ASN A 125 -3.84 8.46 15.03
CA ASN A 125 -3.80 7.04 15.38
C ASN A 125 -4.90 6.25 14.66
N LEU A 126 -4.53 5.06 14.15
CA LEU A 126 -5.46 4.14 13.49
C LEU A 126 -6.79 4.10 14.26
N THR A 127 -7.90 4.26 13.55
CA THR A 127 -9.22 4.12 14.16
C THR A 127 -9.43 2.70 14.68
N GLU A 128 -10.37 2.51 15.61
CA GLU A 128 -10.68 1.17 16.12
C GLU A 128 -10.98 0.16 15.00
N ILE A 129 -11.70 0.59 13.96
CA ILE A 129 -12.05 -0.23 12.80
C ILE A 129 -10.80 -0.61 12.00
N GLU A 130 -9.89 0.34 11.78
CA GLU A 130 -8.62 0.10 11.08
C GLU A 130 -7.70 -0.82 11.89
N VAL A 131 -7.62 -0.64 13.21
CA VAL A 131 -6.88 -1.53 14.11
C VAL A 131 -7.44 -2.95 14.05
N MET A 132 -8.75 -3.10 14.16
CA MET A 132 -9.43 -4.39 14.13
C MET A 132 -9.28 -5.10 12.77
N GLY A 133 -9.38 -4.35 11.66
CA GLY A 133 -9.12 -4.86 10.32
C GLY A 133 -7.69 -5.35 10.16
N LEU A 134 -6.72 -4.52 10.55
CA LEU A 134 -5.30 -4.85 10.46
C LEU A 134 -4.93 -6.05 11.35
N ILE A 135 -5.50 -6.18 12.54
CA ILE A 135 -5.32 -7.38 13.37
C ILE A 135 -5.78 -8.63 12.60
N GLY A 136 -6.92 -8.59 11.92
CA GLY A 136 -7.41 -9.71 11.10
C GLY A 136 -6.43 -10.12 10.00
N GLU A 137 -5.96 -9.14 9.22
CA GLU A 137 -4.98 -9.39 8.16
C GLU A 137 -3.65 -9.94 8.69
N LEU A 138 -3.15 -9.41 9.81
CA LEU A 138 -1.90 -9.87 10.43
C LEU A 138 -2.03 -11.27 11.03
N LEU A 139 -3.19 -11.62 11.60
CA LEU A 139 -3.46 -12.98 12.05
C LEU A 139 -3.52 -13.95 10.86
N PHE A 140 -4.13 -13.55 9.74
CA PHE A 140 -4.16 -14.36 8.52
C PHE A 140 -2.76 -14.56 7.94
N LEU A 141 -1.97 -13.49 7.89
CA LEU A 141 -0.56 -13.54 7.48
C LEU A 141 0.23 -14.52 8.37
N ARG A 142 0.11 -14.40 9.70
CA ARG A 142 0.85 -15.20 10.69
C ARG A 142 0.45 -16.68 10.69
N ASN A 143 -0.85 -16.95 10.67
CA ASN A 143 -1.38 -18.28 10.95
C ASN A 143 -1.60 -19.12 9.67
N GLU A 144 -1.87 -18.48 8.53
CA GLU A 144 -2.21 -19.17 7.29
C GLU A 144 -1.14 -18.96 6.22
N MET A 145 -0.87 -17.71 5.84
CA MET A 145 -0.02 -17.43 4.67
C MET A 145 1.44 -17.80 4.89
N ILE A 146 2.04 -17.40 6.02
CA ILE A 146 3.44 -17.73 6.33
C ILE A 146 3.63 -19.26 6.44
N PRO A 147 2.79 -20.02 7.18
CA PRO A 147 2.92 -21.48 7.23
C PRO A 147 2.68 -22.19 5.90
N ALA A 148 1.71 -21.74 5.10
CA ALA A 148 1.33 -22.42 3.87
C ALA A 148 2.25 -22.11 2.67
N LYS A 149 2.74 -20.86 2.56
CA LYS A 149 3.48 -20.39 1.38
C LYS A 149 4.95 -20.05 1.66
N GLY A 150 5.32 -19.96 2.95
CA GLY A 150 6.62 -19.46 3.36
C GLY A 150 6.64 -17.92 3.46
N LEU A 151 7.63 -17.38 4.16
CA LEU A 151 7.69 -15.97 4.53
C LEU A 151 7.69 -15.03 3.32
N ASP A 152 8.55 -15.29 2.34
CA ASP A 152 8.80 -14.41 1.20
C ASP A 152 7.51 -14.27 0.36
N ALA A 153 6.95 -15.41 -0.03
CA ALA A 153 5.69 -15.49 -0.76
C ALA A 153 4.51 -14.89 0.01
N ALA A 154 4.43 -15.11 1.33
CA ALA A 154 3.39 -14.56 2.17
C ALA A 154 3.46 -13.02 2.21
N LEU A 155 4.65 -12.45 2.41
CA LEU A 155 4.84 -11.01 2.40
C LEU A 155 4.58 -10.40 1.03
N GLU A 156 4.99 -11.04 -0.06
CA GLU A 156 4.70 -10.58 -1.42
C GLU A 156 3.20 -10.60 -1.72
N SER A 157 2.49 -11.65 -1.28
CA SER A 157 1.06 -11.83 -1.51
C SER A 157 0.17 -10.82 -0.78
N TRP A 158 0.64 -10.24 0.34
CA TRP A 158 -0.13 -9.28 1.15
C TRP A 158 -0.17 -7.90 0.49
N ILE A 159 -1.14 -7.67 -0.38
CA ILE A 159 -1.26 -6.48 -1.23
C ILE A 159 -2.26 -5.45 -0.69
N GLY A 160 -3.09 -5.82 0.29
CA GLY A 160 -4.02 -4.95 1.01
C GLY A 160 -3.45 -3.58 1.42
N PRO A 161 -2.23 -3.50 2.01
CA PRO A 161 -1.64 -2.22 2.41
C PRO A 161 -1.44 -1.25 1.23
N GLU A 162 -1.36 -1.76 0.01
CA GLU A 162 -1.24 -0.92 -1.17
C GLU A 162 -2.59 -0.32 -1.62
N LYS A 163 -3.71 -0.57 -0.94
CA LYS A 163 -5.08 -0.22 -1.35
C LYS A 163 -5.48 -0.89 -2.66
N THR A 164 -5.17 -2.17 -2.79
CA THR A 164 -5.77 -3.03 -3.83
C THR A 164 -7.19 -3.40 -3.45
N HIS A 165 -7.94 -3.99 -4.39
CA HIS A 165 -9.30 -4.45 -4.12
C HIS A 165 -9.36 -5.75 -3.32
N LYS A 166 -8.24 -6.48 -3.22
CA LYS A 166 -8.09 -7.70 -2.42
C LYS A 166 -7.00 -7.49 -1.38
N ASP A 167 -7.07 -8.22 -0.28
CA ASP A 167 -6.05 -8.17 0.78
C ASP A 167 -4.84 -9.04 0.47
N PHE A 168 -5.07 -10.25 -0.06
CA PHE A 168 -4.00 -11.16 -0.47
C PHE A 168 -4.24 -11.75 -1.86
N SER A 169 -3.16 -11.98 -2.61
CA SER A 169 -3.20 -12.74 -3.85
C SER A 169 -1.91 -13.51 -4.07
N TYR A 170 -1.99 -14.80 -4.37
CA TYR A 170 -0.84 -15.65 -4.64
C TYR A 170 -1.20 -16.73 -5.65
N ASP A 171 -0.36 -16.93 -6.67
CA ASP A 171 -0.63 -17.81 -7.82
C ASP A 171 -2.02 -17.55 -8.45
N ASN A 172 -2.95 -18.50 -8.28
CA ASN A 172 -4.31 -18.46 -8.82
C ASN A 172 -5.38 -18.25 -7.74
N ASP A 173 -4.98 -17.92 -6.52
CA ASP A 173 -5.88 -17.68 -5.38
C ASP A 173 -5.82 -16.21 -4.93
N TRP A 174 -6.95 -15.71 -4.45
CA TRP A 174 -7.03 -14.43 -3.76
C TRP A 174 -7.83 -14.58 -2.47
N TYR A 175 -7.51 -13.75 -1.48
CA TYR A 175 -8.16 -13.77 -0.18
C TYR A 175 -8.60 -12.35 0.18
N GLU A 176 -9.84 -12.24 0.63
CA GLU A 176 -10.41 -11.04 1.24
C GLU A 176 -10.62 -11.32 2.72
N VAL A 177 -9.98 -10.55 3.59
CA VAL A 177 -10.03 -10.71 5.03
C VAL A 177 -11.01 -9.69 5.61
N LYS A 178 -11.94 -10.17 6.43
CA LYS A 178 -12.92 -9.34 7.12
C LYS A 178 -12.90 -9.66 8.60
N THR A 179 -12.74 -8.62 9.41
CA THR A 179 -12.91 -8.71 10.86
C THR A 179 -14.25 -8.11 11.24
N ILE A 180 -15.04 -8.86 12.01
CA ILE A 180 -16.36 -8.45 12.51
C ILE A 180 -16.43 -8.57 14.02
N ASN A 181 -17.30 -7.77 14.64
CA ASN A 181 -17.61 -7.92 16.05
C ASN A 181 -18.34 -9.24 16.29
N PHE A 182 -18.01 -9.92 17.38
CA PHE A 182 -18.70 -11.12 17.81
C PHE A 182 -20.20 -10.86 17.98
N GLY A 183 -21.01 -11.77 17.44
CA GLY A 183 -22.47 -11.63 17.37
C GLY A 183 -22.99 -10.86 16.15
N LYS A 184 -22.11 -10.29 15.31
CA LYS A 184 -22.54 -9.71 14.02
C LYS A 184 -22.88 -10.85 13.05
N GLU A 185 -24.09 -10.81 12.50
CA GLU A 185 -24.62 -11.86 11.60
C GLU A 185 -24.22 -11.66 10.13
N SER A 186 -23.69 -10.48 9.80
CA SER A 186 -23.32 -10.10 8.43
C SER A 186 -21.88 -9.63 8.31
N VAL A 187 -21.33 -9.81 7.11
CA VAL A 187 -20.03 -9.26 6.71
C VAL A 187 -20.24 -8.19 5.64
N HIS A 188 -19.57 -7.04 5.83
CA HIS A 188 -19.69 -5.90 4.95
C HIS A 188 -18.68 -5.95 3.81
N ILE A 189 -19.17 -5.80 2.59
CA ILE A 189 -18.39 -5.69 1.36
C ILE A 189 -18.49 -4.25 0.87
N SER A 190 -17.38 -3.52 0.96
CA SER A 190 -17.32 -2.07 0.73
C SER A 190 -17.12 -1.70 -0.74
N SER A 191 -16.83 -2.67 -1.60
CA SER A 191 -16.76 -2.52 -3.06
C SER A 191 -16.94 -3.87 -3.76
N ILE A 192 -17.52 -3.89 -4.96
CA ILE A 192 -17.74 -5.14 -5.71
C ILE A 192 -16.43 -5.86 -6.01
N GLU A 193 -15.35 -5.11 -6.24
CA GLU A 193 -14.04 -5.64 -6.61
C GLU A 193 -13.41 -6.50 -5.50
N GLN A 194 -13.88 -6.37 -4.25
CA GLN A 194 -13.44 -7.21 -3.13
C GLN A 194 -13.82 -8.67 -3.29
N LEU A 195 -14.95 -8.96 -3.93
CA LEU A 195 -15.38 -10.33 -4.18
C LEU A 195 -15.51 -10.66 -5.67
N ASP A 196 -15.41 -9.66 -6.55
CA ASP A 196 -15.33 -9.88 -8.00
C ASP A 196 -13.98 -10.49 -8.38
N GLY A 197 -14.00 -11.51 -9.22
CA GLY A 197 -12.84 -12.32 -9.56
C GLY A 197 -13.24 -13.45 -10.50
N ARG A 198 -12.44 -13.66 -11.54
CA ARG A 198 -12.65 -14.73 -12.53
C ARG A 198 -12.13 -16.09 -12.08
N ILE A 199 -11.21 -16.09 -11.12
CA ILE A 199 -10.62 -17.27 -10.50
C ILE A 199 -11.18 -17.42 -9.08
N GLU A 200 -11.07 -18.64 -8.54
CA GLU A 200 -11.49 -18.94 -7.18
C GLU A 200 -10.79 -18.03 -6.17
N GLY A 201 -11.51 -17.65 -5.13
CA GLY A 201 -10.93 -16.95 -4.00
C GLY A 201 -11.64 -17.29 -2.71
N TYR A 202 -11.25 -16.62 -1.65
CA TYR A 202 -11.70 -16.95 -0.31
C TYR A 202 -12.05 -15.69 0.47
N LEU A 203 -13.19 -15.74 1.16
CA LEU A 203 -13.59 -14.76 2.14
C LEU A 203 -13.24 -15.32 3.53
N ILE A 204 -12.28 -14.68 4.19
CA ILE A 204 -11.82 -15.07 5.53
C ILE A 204 -12.46 -14.15 6.55
N VAL A 205 -13.30 -14.70 7.43
CA VAL A 205 -14.03 -13.92 8.42
C VAL A 205 -13.49 -14.21 9.82
N TYR A 206 -12.88 -13.20 10.42
CA TYR A 206 -12.48 -13.20 11.83
C TYR A 206 -13.59 -12.57 12.67
N SER A 207 -14.09 -13.30 13.67
CA SER A 207 -15.05 -12.78 14.64
C SER A 207 -14.36 -12.50 15.97
N MET A 208 -14.36 -11.24 16.40
CA MET A 208 -13.65 -10.80 17.60
C MET A 208 -14.57 -10.05 18.57
N GLU A 209 -14.36 -10.25 19.86
CA GLU A 209 -15.04 -9.49 20.91
C GLU A 209 -14.13 -8.38 21.44
N ARG A 210 -14.67 -7.18 21.57
CA ARG A 210 -13.96 -6.04 22.16
C ARG A 210 -13.84 -6.20 23.66
N MET A 211 -12.61 -6.19 24.18
CA MET A 211 -12.30 -6.33 25.60
C MET A 211 -11.74 -5.05 26.22
N SER A 212 -11.60 -5.04 27.56
CA SER A 212 -10.94 -3.93 28.26
C SER A 212 -9.44 -3.89 27.94
N PRO A 213 -8.78 -2.70 28.02
CA PRO A 213 -7.33 -2.57 27.80
C PRO A 213 -6.45 -3.46 28.69
N SER A 214 -6.96 -3.84 29.87
CA SER A 214 -6.34 -4.72 30.85
C SER A 214 -6.51 -6.22 30.56
N PHE A 215 -7.39 -6.59 29.62
CA PHE A 215 -7.60 -7.98 29.25
C PHE A 215 -6.36 -8.55 28.55
N ASN A 216 -6.07 -9.83 28.79
CA ASN A 216 -4.97 -10.54 28.11
C ASN A 216 -5.42 -11.05 26.73
N GLY A 217 -5.74 -10.13 25.83
CA GLY A 217 -6.18 -10.40 24.47
C GLY A 217 -5.16 -9.98 23.42
N ILE A 218 -5.61 -10.00 22.17
CA ILE A 218 -4.82 -9.60 21.01
C ILE A 218 -4.73 -8.07 20.98
N LYS A 219 -3.49 -7.58 20.90
CA LYS A 219 -3.12 -6.17 20.79
C LYS A 219 -2.30 -5.98 19.53
N LEU A 220 -2.52 -4.87 18.82
CA LEU A 220 -1.89 -4.65 17.53
C LEU A 220 -0.36 -4.56 17.63
N ASN A 221 0.19 -3.77 18.56
CA ASN A 221 1.66 -3.64 18.67
C ASN A 221 2.30 -4.95 19.11
N ALA A 222 1.65 -5.70 20.00
CA ALA A 222 2.12 -7.02 20.43
C ALA A 222 2.18 -8.00 19.25
N LEU A 223 1.12 -8.08 18.44
CA LEU A 223 1.06 -8.94 17.26
C LEU A 223 2.12 -8.56 16.21
N VAL A 224 2.33 -7.26 15.98
CA VAL A 224 3.39 -6.77 15.08
C VAL A 224 4.77 -7.16 15.61
N ASN A 225 5.04 -7.01 16.91
CA ASN A 225 6.31 -7.39 17.52
C ASN A 225 6.57 -8.90 17.43
N GLU A 226 5.55 -9.74 17.60
CA GLU A 226 5.65 -11.19 17.40
C GLU A 226 6.04 -11.54 15.96
N LEU A 227 5.41 -10.91 14.97
CA LEU A 227 5.77 -11.09 13.55
C LEU A 227 7.20 -10.64 13.25
N ILE A 228 7.62 -9.48 13.77
CA ILE A 228 9.01 -9.01 13.62
C ILE A 228 10.02 -9.98 14.23
N ALA A 229 9.68 -10.61 15.35
CA ALA A 229 10.54 -11.62 15.99
C ALA A 229 10.61 -12.92 15.17
N MET A 230 9.53 -13.29 14.48
CA MET A 230 9.47 -14.48 13.60
C MET A 230 10.26 -14.28 12.29
N ILE A 231 10.25 -13.07 11.74
CA ILE A 231 10.95 -12.72 10.50
C ILE A 231 12.47 -12.66 10.77
N LYS A 232 13.27 -13.56 10.17
CA LYS A 232 14.72 -13.59 10.40
C LYS A 232 15.54 -12.66 9.50
N PRO A 233 15.32 -12.61 8.17
CA PRO A 233 16.09 -11.73 7.29
C PRO A 233 15.73 -10.26 7.47
N SER A 234 16.72 -9.36 7.50
CA SER A 234 16.50 -7.92 7.72
C SER A 234 15.64 -7.26 6.64
N HIS A 235 15.84 -7.62 5.37
CA HIS A 235 15.08 -7.06 4.24
C HIS A 235 13.58 -7.39 4.30
N HIS A 236 13.21 -8.57 4.82
CA HIS A 236 11.79 -8.92 5.02
C HIS A 236 11.16 -8.10 6.14
N LYS A 237 11.92 -7.76 7.20
CA LYS A 237 11.44 -6.86 8.26
C LYS A 237 11.16 -5.47 7.70
N GLU A 238 12.10 -4.94 6.91
CA GLU A 238 11.95 -3.64 6.25
C GLU A 238 10.74 -3.62 5.33
N THR A 239 10.54 -4.67 4.53
CA THR A 239 9.37 -4.81 3.64
C THR A 239 8.07 -4.86 4.45
N PHE A 240 8.02 -5.66 5.51
CA PHE A 240 6.84 -5.77 6.39
C PHE A 240 6.50 -4.44 7.07
N LEU A 241 7.49 -3.76 7.64
CA LEU A 241 7.31 -2.45 8.27
C LEU A 241 6.90 -1.37 7.25
N ALA A 242 7.48 -1.39 6.06
CA ALA A 242 7.09 -0.50 4.98
C ALA A 242 5.62 -0.71 4.59
N LYS A 243 5.16 -1.97 4.51
CA LYS A 243 3.73 -2.28 4.25
C LYS A 243 2.82 -1.79 5.39
N LEU A 244 3.18 -2.01 6.64
CA LEU A 244 2.44 -1.48 7.79
C LEU A 244 2.31 0.06 7.75
N SER A 245 3.40 0.76 7.39
CA SER A 245 3.37 2.22 7.24
C SER A 245 2.36 2.69 6.16
N LEU A 246 2.01 1.85 5.18
CA LEU A 246 1.00 2.18 4.18
C LEU A 246 -0.42 2.20 4.74
N TYR A 247 -0.69 1.46 5.82
CA TYR A 247 -1.92 1.61 6.62
C TYR A 247 -1.91 2.84 7.52
N GLY A 248 -0.76 3.47 7.74
CA GLY A 248 -0.60 4.50 8.76
C GLY A 248 -0.33 3.91 10.15
N PHE A 249 0.05 2.63 10.22
CA PHE A 249 0.50 2.02 11.46
C PHE A 249 1.81 2.64 11.94
N ASP A 250 1.87 2.87 13.24
CA ASP A 250 3.06 3.13 14.02
C ASP A 250 2.97 2.37 15.37
N PHE A 251 4.00 2.46 16.20
CA PHE A 251 4.00 1.83 17.53
C PHE A 251 3.38 2.72 18.61
N SER A 252 2.42 3.58 18.25
CA SER A 252 1.72 4.42 19.21
C SER A 252 1.01 3.56 20.28
N PRO A 253 1.15 3.86 21.58
CA PRO A 253 0.52 3.09 22.66
C PRO A 253 -1.00 3.02 22.56
N GLU A 254 -1.62 4.00 21.91
CA GLU A 254 -3.06 4.09 21.72
C GLU A 254 -3.62 2.92 20.90
N ASN A 255 -2.81 2.34 19.99
CA ASN A 255 -3.19 1.15 19.23
C ASN A 255 -3.47 -0.05 20.18
N ASP A 256 -2.77 -0.12 21.32
CA ASP A 256 -2.93 -1.20 22.30
C ASP A 256 -4.06 -0.95 23.32
N ASN A 257 -4.71 0.22 23.27
CA ASN A 257 -6.00 0.41 23.94
C ASN A 257 -7.08 -0.44 23.30
N PHE A 258 -6.88 -0.85 22.03
CA PHE A 258 -7.77 -1.72 21.30
C PHE A 258 -7.40 -3.20 21.46
N VAL A 259 -8.12 -3.88 22.37
CA VAL A 259 -7.85 -5.27 22.77
C VAL A 259 -9.01 -6.16 22.36
N TYR A 260 -8.68 -7.27 21.71
CA TYR A 260 -9.67 -8.19 21.18
C TYR A 260 -9.48 -9.62 21.67
N ASP A 261 -10.58 -10.31 21.95
CA ASP A 261 -10.61 -11.76 22.13
C ASP A 261 -11.12 -12.41 20.83
N LEU A 262 -10.32 -13.31 20.26
CA LEU A 262 -10.68 -14.00 19.02
C LEU A 262 -11.65 -15.14 19.33
N LYS A 263 -12.87 -15.07 18.79
CA LYS A 263 -13.92 -16.06 19.05
C LYS A 263 -13.99 -17.15 17.99
N SER A 264 -13.86 -16.77 16.72
CA SER A 264 -13.87 -17.72 15.62
C SER A 264 -13.19 -17.15 14.38
N VAL A 265 -12.76 -18.06 13.52
CA VAL A 265 -12.31 -17.79 12.15
C VAL A 265 -13.12 -18.72 11.25
N SER A 266 -13.62 -18.22 10.13
CA SER A 266 -14.32 -19.02 9.12
C SER A 266 -13.79 -18.66 7.74
N SER A 267 -13.52 -19.69 6.93
CA SER A 267 -13.11 -19.51 5.54
C SER A 267 -14.22 -19.96 4.61
N TYR A 268 -14.65 -19.09 3.72
CA TYR A 268 -15.68 -19.38 2.72
C TYR A 268 -15.09 -19.32 1.33
N ARG A 269 -15.30 -20.38 0.54
CA ARG A 269 -14.90 -20.39 -0.87
C ARG A 269 -15.83 -19.51 -1.69
N VAL A 270 -15.25 -18.53 -2.37
CA VAL A 270 -15.93 -17.63 -3.31
C VAL A 270 -15.77 -18.21 -4.71
N ASP A 271 -16.75 -19.02 -5.12
CA ASP A 271 -16.81 -19.57 -6.47
C ASP A 271 -17.64 -18.70 -7.43
N ASN A 272 -17.50 -18.95 -8.72
CA ASN A 272 -18.23 -18.23 -9.78
C ASN A 272 -19.66 -18.73 -9.98
N ALA A 273 -20.06 -19.84 -9.35
CA ALA A 273 -21.31 -20.52 -9.64
C ALA A 273 -22.43 -20.04 -8.72
N ASP A 274 -22.23 -20.15 -7.40
CA ASP A 274 -23.33 -20.03 -6.44
C ASP A 274 -23.05 -19.03 -5.31
N PHE A 275 -21.81 -18.58 -5.11
CA PHE A 275 -21.48 -17.67 -4.01
C PHE A 275 -22.22 -16.33 -4.15
N PRO A 276 -22.94 -15.84 -3.11
CA PRO A 276 -23.71 -14.61 -3.19
C PRO A 276 -22.80 -13.38 -3.18
N ARG A 277 -22.47 -12.88 -4.38
CA ARG A 277 -21.70 -11.66 -4.58
C ARG A 277 -22.27 -10.82 -5.71
N VAL A 278 -22.00 -9.53 -5.66
CA VAL A 278 -22.28 -8.62 -6.77
C VAL A 278 -21.01 -8.51 -7.62
N THR A 279 -21.09 -8.87 -8.89
CA THR A 279 -19.99 -8.74 -9.86
C THR A 279 -20.27 -7.59 -10.83
N ARG A 280 -19.24 -7.13 -11.54
CA ARG A 280 -19.40 -6.08 -12.56
C ARG A 280 -20.44 -6.44 -13.62
N ASP A 281 -20.52 -7.71 -14.01
CA ASP A 281 -21.43 -8.20 -15.06
C ASP A 281 -22.91 -8.14 -14.65
N LEU A 282 -23.22 -8.02 -13.35
CA LEU A 282 -24.59 -7.88 -12.84
C LEU A 282 -25.08 -6.42 -12.80
N LEU A 283 -24.20 -5.44 -13.04
CA LEU A 283 -24.49 -4.02 -12.85
C LEU A 283 -24.58 -3.26 -14.18
N PRO A 284 -25.53 -2.32 -14.32
CA PRO A 284 -25.52 -1.37 -15.43
C PRO A 284 -24.24 -0.54 -15.48
N ASP A 285 -23.77 -0.24 -16.69
CA ASP A 285 -22.52 0.50 -16.90
C ASP A 285 -22.37 1.79 -16.08
N PRO A 286 -23.40 2.63 -15.90
CA PRO A 286 -23.29 3.87 -15.14
C PRO A 286 -23.07 3.70 -13.62
N ILE A 287 -23.27 2.50 -13.06
CA ILE A 287 -23.06 2.27 -11.63
C ILE A 287 -21.58 2.01 -11.39
N ILE A 288 -20.92 2.90 -10.63
CA ILE A 288 -19.47 2.82 -10.37
C ILE A 288 -19.11 2.35 -8.96
N LYS A 289 -20.08 2.27 -8.05
CA LYS A 289 -19.86 1.84 -6.66
C LYS A 289 -21.10 1.18 -6.08
N VAL A 290 -20.93 -0.01 -5.53
CA VAL A 290 -21.95 -0.74 -4.75
C VAL A 290 -21.29 -1.25 -3.48
N GLN A 291 -22.04 -1.19 -2.38
CA GLN A 291 -21.67 -1.76 -1.09
C GLN A 291 -22.83 -2.63 -0.62
N TYR A 292 -22.52 -3.76 -0.02
CA TYR A 292 -23.55 -4.71 0.40
C TYR A 292 -23.06 -5.55 1.57
N ASP A 293 -24.00 -6.16 2.29
CA ASP A 293 -23.71 -7.08 3.37
C ASP A 293 -24.13 -8.49 2.96
N ILE A 294 -23.34 -9.49 3.36
CA ILE A 294 -23.67 -10.91 3.21
C ILE A 294 -24.02 -11.47 4.59
N ILE A 295 -25.17 -12.11 4.72
CA ILE A 295 -25.56 -12.81 5.94
C ILE A 295 -24.75 -14.11 6.03
N LEU A 296 -23.99 -14.29 7.12
CA LEU A 296 -23.06 -15.40 7.28
C LEU A 296 -23.77 -16.76 7.35
N SER A 297 -24.93 -16.83 8.01
CA SER A 297 -25.72 -18.06 8.10
C SER A 297 -26.16 -18.60 6.74
N GLU A 298 -26.33 -17.71 5.76
CA GLU A 298 -26.78 -18.06 4.40
C GLU A 298 -25.63 -18.52 3.48
N ILE A 299 -24.38 -18.41 3.93
CA ILE A 299 -23.19 -18.86 3.19
C ILE A 299 -22.46 -20.04 3.83
N GLU A 300 -23.02 -20.66 4.87
CA GLU A 300 -22.39 -21.81 5.55
C GLU A 300 -22.09 -22.99 4.61
N LYS A 301 -22.87 -23.18 3.54
CA LYS A 301 -22.60 -24.20 2.52
C LYS A 301 -21.29 -23.99 1.74
N PHE A 302 -20.71 -22.79 1.77
CA PHE A 302 -19.43 -22.45 1.13
C PHE A 302 -18.24 -22.55 2.08
N LYS A 303 -18.47 -22.87 3.35
CA LYS A 303 -17.41 -22.95 4.36
C LYS A 303 -16.46 -24.11 4.05
N VAL A 304 -15.16 -23.84 4.04
CA VAL A 304 -14.10 -24.84 3.78
C VAL A 304 -13.27 -25.18 5.02
N SER A 305 -13.32 -24.32 6.03
CA SER A 305 -12.74 -24.52 7.37
C SER A 305 -13.44 -23.62 8.38
#